data_AF-A0A814XKU6-F1
#
_entry.id   AF-A0A814XKU6-F1
#
_cell.length_a   1.000
_cell.length_b   1.000
_cell.length_c   1.000
_cell.angle_alpha   90.00
_cell.angle_beta   90.00
_cell.angle_gamma   90.00
#
_symmetry.space_group_name_H-M   'P 1'
#
loop_
_entity.id
_entity.type
_entity.pdbx_description
1 polymer ?
#
loop_
_entity_poly.entity_id
_entity_poly.type
_entity_poly.pdbx_seq_one_letter_code
_entity_poly.pdbx_strand_id
1 'polypeptide(L)'
;EYITDVNCMYERLRELNQKLTHTGVEHLTGYISKLKTFTGEHWISDPLKTLVDVCEGRGMGSRNREKKYNSQVPLTSFTDIIQPESETAVYLQSLIVYVPFNNTVKHILTETFTKWTNNHAKLQMTLFYNRSLSDALSTLSENLSKVGNIGIEIMASLHREQEVNKGQIGQYTAKLNQMEHQVLEIRLSAVGVVRKLLEEIEI
;
A
#
# COMPACT_ATOMS: atom_id res chain seq x y z
N GLU A 1 -25.18 10.07 21.64
CA GLU A 1 -24.13 9.05 21.47
C GLU A 1 -23.17 9.50 20.38
N TYR A 2 -21.86 9.43 20.62
CA TYR A 2 -20.87 9.74 19.61
C TYR A 2 -20.53 8.45 18.84
N ILE A 3 -20.76 8.46 17.53
CA ILE A 3 -20.34 7.37 16.65
C ILE A 3 -18.84 7.58 16.36
N THR A 4 -17.98 6.94 17.15
CA THR A 4 -16.50 7.08 17.06
C THR A 4 -15.78 5.81 16.67
N ASP A 5 -16.51 4.73 16.36
CA ASP A 5 -15.92 3.48 15.89
C ASP A 5 -15.38 3.65 14.45
N VAL A 6 -14.05 3.63 14.33
CA VAL A 6 -13.32 3.82 13.07
C VAL A 6 -13.50 2.63 12.12
N ASN A 7 -13.57 1.40 12.63
CA ASN A 7 -13.76 0.21 11.78
C ASN A 7 -15.15 0.25 11.16
N CYS A 8 -16.18 0.50 11.98
CA CYS A 8 -17.55 0.69 11.49
C CYS A 8 -17.65 1.84 10.48
N MET A 9 -16.89 2.92 10.68
CA MET A 9 -16.83 4.03 9.72
C MET A 9 -16.28 3.57 8.36
N TYR A 10 -15.15 2.85 8.31
CA TYR A 10 -14.57 2.38 7.03
C TYR A 10 -15.44 1.35 6.31
N GLU A 11 -16.12 0.46 7.04
CA GLU A 11 -17.07 -0.47 6.45
C GLU A 11 -18.20 0.26 5.72
N ARG A 12 -18.82 1.22 6.40
CA ARG A 12 -19.89 2.06 5.82
C ARG A 12 -19.38 2.93 4.67
N LEU A 13 -18.17 3.47 4.80
CA LEU A 13 -17.56 4.30 3.76
C LEU A 13 -17.32 3.49 2.47
N ARG A 14 -16.87 2.24 2.58
CA ARG A 14 -16.66 1.36 1.41
C ARG A 14 -17.96 1.13 0.65
N GLU A 15 -19.06 0.85 1.35
CA GLU A 15 -20.37 0.71 0.72
C GLU A 15 -20.85 2.02 0.07
N LEU A 16 -20.64 3.15 0.73
CA LEU A 16 -21.01 4.46 0.21
C LEU A 16 -20.21 4.80 -1.05
N ASN A 17 -18.90 4.58 -1.07
CA ASN A 17 -18.03 4.80 -2.23
C ASN A 17 -18.54 4.01 -3.43
N GLN A 18 -18.91 2.73 -3.24
CA GLN A 18 -19.51 1.92 -4.31
C GLN A 18 -20.87 2.45 -4.79
N LYS A 19 -21.72 2.95 -3.90
CA LYS A 19 -23.01 3.55 -4.30
C LYS A 19 -22.80 4.83 -5.11
N LEU A 20 -21.82 5.66 -4.75
CA LEU A 20 -21.54 6.91 -5.43
C LEU A 20 -21.10 6.73 -6.89
N THR A 21 -20.47 5.60 -7.26
CA THR A 21 -20.13 5.35 -8.67
C THR A 21 -21.35 5.28 -9.58
N HIS A 22 -22.51 4.84 -9.05
CA HIS A 22 -23.77 4.78 -9.77
C HIS A 22 -24.41 6.17 -9.99
N THR A 23 -23.91 7.20 -9.29
CA THR A 23 -24.38 8.59 -9.41
C THR A 23 -23.58 9.41 -10.43
N GLY A 24 -22.58 8.79 -11.07
CA GLY A 24 -21.66 9.48 -11.99
C GLY A 24 -20.41 10.06 -11.31
N VAL A 25 -20.22 9.85 -10.00
CA VAL A 25 -19.00 10.28 -9.30
C VAL A 25 -17.84 9.36 -9.64
N GLU A 26 -16.80 9.91 -10.27
CA GLU A 26 -15.70 9.13 -10.85
C GLU A 26 -14.51 8.84 -9.91
N HIS A 27 -14.66 9.03 -8.60
CA HIS A 27 -13.56 8.82 -7.64
C HIS A 27 -12.91 7.42 -7.71
N LEU A 28 -13.69 6.35 -7.93
CA LEU A 28 -13.19 4.98 -8.12
C LEU A 28 -12.98 4.61 -9.60
N THR A 29 -13.83 5.07 -10.51
CA THR A 29 -13.74 4.71 -11.94
C THR A 29 -12.64 5.50 -12.66
N GLY A 30 -12.47 6.77 -12.29
CA GLY A 30 -11.40 7.65 -12.76
C GLY A 30 -10.02 7.20 -12.32
N TYR A 31 -9.89 6.48 -11.20
CA TYR A 31 -8.63 5.85 -10.77
C TYR A 31 -8.08 4.89 -11.83
N ILE A 32 -8.94 4.03 -12.39
CA ILE A 32 -8.55 3.10 -13.47
C ILE A 32 -8.17 3.86 -14.74
N SER A 33 -8.96 4.88 -15.12
CA SER A 33 -8.62 5.70 -16.29
C SER A 33 -7.29 6.43 -16.12
N LYS A 34 -7.02 7.01 -14.95
CA LYS A 34 -5.73 7.65 -14.63
C LYS A 34 -4.56 6.68 -14.70
N LEU A 35 -4.73 5.45 -14.19
CA LEU A 35 -3.73 4.39 -14.33
C LEU A 35 -3.46 4.05 -15.80
N LYS A 36 -4.50 3.95 -16.65
CA LYS A 36 -4.32 3.72 -18.09
C LYS A 36 -3.56 4.87 -18.74
N THR A 37 -3.90 6.12 -18.41
CA THR A 37 -3.20 7.30 -18.95
C THR A 37 -1.72 7.28 -18.56
N PHE A 38 -1.42 6.92 -17.31
CA PHE A 38 -0.05 6.85 -16.80
C PHE A 38 0.80 5.76 -17.45
N THR A 39 0.21 4.61 -17.76
CA THR A 39 0.93 3.50 -18.40
C THR A 39 0.87 3.51 -19.92
N GLY A 40 0.07 4.41 -20.50
CA GLY A 40 -0.16 4.53 -21.94
C GLY A 40 -1.04 3.39 -22.47
N GLU A 41 -2.35 3.45 -22.20
CA GLU A 41 -3.53 2.68 -22.69
C GLU A 41 -3.46 1.14 -22.78
N HIS A 42 -2.28 0.54 -22.87
CA HIS A 42 -2.05 -0.86 -23.18
C HIS A 42 -1.53 -1.68 -21.98
N TRP A 43 -1.29 -1.05 -20.82
CA TRP A 43 -0.45 -1.67 -19.77
C TRP A 43 -0.89 -1.36 -18.32
N ILE A 44 -2.17 -1.51 -17.95
CA ILE A 44 -2.44 -1.73 -16.52
C ILE A 44 -2.02 -3.17 -16.20
N SER A 45 -0.81 -3.33 -15.67
CA SER A 45 -0.38 -4.61 -15.14
C SER A 45 -0.77 -4.74 -13.67
N ASP A 46 -1.19 -5.94 -13.27
CA ASP A 46 -1.50 -6.25 -11.86
C ASP A 46 -0.40 -5.82 -10.86
N PRO A 47 0.90 -5.91 -11.19
CA PRO A 47 1.97 -5.43 -10.31
C PRO A 47 1.95 -3.92 -10.07
N LEU A 48 1.64 -3.10 -11.08
CA LEU A 48 1.55 -1.66 -10.89
C LEU A 48 0.34 -1.31 -10.02
N LYS A 49 -0.82 -1.91 -10.31
CA LYS A 49 -2.02 -1.70 -9.50
C LYS A 49 -1.75 -2.09 -8.04
N THR A 50 -1.10 -3.23 -7.81
CA THR A 50 -0.73 -3.70 -6.47
C THR A 50 0.15 -2.70 -5.73
N LEU A 51 1.12 -2.08 -6.42
CA LEU A 51 1.96 -1.03 -5.82
C LEU A 51 1.16 0.23 -5.49
N VAL A 52 0.35 0.70 -6.43
CA VAL A 52 -0.44 1.93 -6.30
C VAL A 52 -1.46 1.80 -5.17
N ASP A 53 -2.13 0.64 -5.06
CA ASP A 53 -3.16 0.37 -4.06
C ASP A 53 -2.62 0.45 -2.62
N VAL A 54 -1.30 0.39 -2.41
CA VAL A 54 -0.61 0.46 -1.11
C VAL A 54 0.37 1.63 -1.01
N CYS A 55 0.20 2.64 -1.87
CA CYS A 55 0.88 3.92 -1.79
C CYS A 55 -0.13 5.02 -1.47
N GLU A 56 0.31 6.00 -0.68
CA GLU A 56 -0.49 7.16 -0.30
C GLU A 56 0.25 8.45 -0.66
N GLY A 57 -0.49 9.42 -1.19
CA GLY A 57 0.05 10.75 -1.43
C GLY A 57 0.24 11.50 -0.12
N ARG A 58 1.48 11.91 0.20
CA ARG A 58 1.69 12.88 1.27
C ARG A 58 1.01 14.18 0.87
N GLY A 59 0.19 14.71 1.77
CA GLY A 59 -0.69 15.85 1.51
C GLY A 59 0.02 17.11 0.99
N MET A 60 -0.77 18.10 0.61
CA MET A 60 -0.30 19.31 -0.08
C MET A 60 0.81 20.10 0.65
N GLY A 61 0.98 19.92 1.96
CA GLY A 61 1.97 20.62 2.77
C GLY A 61 3.43 20.33 2.39
N SER A 62 3.76 19.14 1.88
CA SER A 62 5.08 18.86 1.28
C SER A 62 5.14 19.31 -0.17
N ARG A 63 4.04 19.15 -0.92
CA ARG A 63 3.94 19.49 -2.35
C ARG A 63 4.12 21.00 -2.62
N ASN A 64 3.57 21.87 -1.77
CA ASN A 64 3.62 23.33 -1.97
C ASN A 64 4.98 23.98 -1.62
N ARG A 65 5.86 23.30 -0.88
CA ARG A 65 7.10 23.90 -0.39
C ARG A 65 8.17 24.09 -1.47
N GLU A 66 8.10 23.34 -2.56
CA GLU A 66 9.12 23.40 -3.62
C GLU A 66 8.82 24.38 -4.75
N LYS A 67 7.67 25.11 -4.73
CA LYS A 67 7.19 25.94 -5.86
C LYS A 67 7.16 25.21 -7.22
N LYS A 68 7.23 23.88 -7.19
CA LYS A 68 7.33 22.99 -8.35
C LYS A 68 6.00 22.86 -9.09
N TYR A 69 4.88 23.05 -8.39
CA TYR A 69 3.54 22.88 -8.91
C TYR A 69 2.91 24.25 -9.17
N ASN A 70 2.56 24.51 -10.43
CA ASN A 70 1.73 25.65 -10.86
C ASN A 70 0.58 25.11 -11.72
N SER A 71 -0.35 25.99 -12.13
CA SER A 71 -1.54 25.59 -12.90
C SER A 71 -1.25 25.00 -14.28
N GLN A 72 -0.01 25.05 -14.76
CA GLN A 72 0.42 24.49 -16.04
C GLN A 72 1.06 23.11 -15.89
N VAL A 73 1.32 22.64 -14.66
CA VAL A 73 1.89 21.31 -14.43
C VAL A 73 0.82 20.25 -14.65
N PRO A 74 1.04 19.26 -15.54
CA PRO A 74 0.07 18.19 -15.77
C PRO A 74 -0.11 17.33 -14.51
N LEU A 75 -1.37 17.10 -14.12
CA LEU A 75 -1.74 16.24 -12.99
C LEU A 75 -1.84 14.76 -13.40
N THR A 76 -0.77 14.27 -14.00
CA THR A 76 -0.68 12.90 -14.56
C THR A 76 0.50 12.12 -13.98
N SER A 77 1.13 12.63 -12.92
CA SER A 77 2.25 11.96 -12.27
C SER A 77 1.76 10.84 -11.34
N PHE A 78 2.67 9.98 -10.88
CA PHE A 78 2.31 8.90 -9.96
C PHE A 78 1.63 9.41 -8.67
N THR A 79 2.04 10.57 -8.17
CA THR A 79 1.47 11.20 -6.97
C THR A 79 0.05 11.75 -7.17
N ASP A 80 -0.41 11.88 -8.42
CA ASP A 80 -1.77 12.30 -8.79
C ASP A 80 -2.74 11.11 -8.98
N ILE A 81 -2.18 9.90 -9.05
CA ILE A 81 -2.92 8.65 -9.27
C ILE A 81 -3.17 7.93 -7.94
N ILE A 82 -2.18 7.92 -7.05
CA ILE A 82 -2.30 7.31 -5.72
C ILE A 82 -3.39 8.01 -4.90
N GLN A 83 -4.08 7.23 -4.08
CA GLN A 83 -5.15 7.74 -3.23
C GLN A 83 -4.58 8.48 -2.01
N PRO A 84 -5.35 9.38 -1.38
CA PRO A 84 -4.95 10.02 -0.11
C PRO A 84 -4.74 9.01 1.02
N GLU A 85 -5.56 7.95 1.04
CA GLU A 85 -5.49 6.84 1.98
C GLU A 85 -5.68 5.52 1.24
N SER A 86 -4.91 4.51 1.61
CA SER A 86 -4.98 3.20 1.00
C SER A 86 -6.08 2.35 1.63
N GLU A 87 -7.22 2.22 0.94
CA GLU A 87 -8.31 1.32 1.36
C GLU A 87 -7.81 -0.13 1.55
N THR A 88 -6.85 -0.56 0.74
CA THR A 88 -6.21 -1.88 0.85
C THR A 88 -5.45 -2.03 2.17
N ALA A 89 -4.60 -1.05 2.53
CA ALA A 89 -3.85 -1.10 3.77
C ALA A 89 -4.75 -0.99 5.00
N VAL A 90 -5.80 -0.16 4.95
CA VAL A 90 -6.80 -0.05 6.02
C VAL A 90 -7.53 -1.38 6.21
N TYR A 91 -8.00 -1.99 5.12
CA TYR A 91 -8.67 -3.30 5.18
C TYR A 91 -7.76 -4.39 5.76
N LEU A 92 -6.51 -4.48 5.32
CA LEU A 92 -5.59 -5.49 5.83
C LEU A 92 -5.28 -5.27 7.31
N GLN A 93 -5.11 -4.02 7.76
CA GLN A 93 -4.97 -3.68 9.17
C GLN A 93 -6.22 -4.07 9.98
N SER A 94 -7.43 -3.87 9.44
CA SER A 94 -8.67 -4.26 10.13
C SER A 94 -8.86 -5.78 10.23
N LEU A 95 -8.11 -6.58 9.45
CA LEU A 95 -8.08 -8.04 9.63
C LEU A 95 -7.14 -8.48 10.76
N ILE A 96 -6.17 -7.63 11.12
CA ILE A 96 -5.18 -7.89 12.16
C ILE A 96 -5.72 -7.34 13.48
N VAL A 97 -6.72 -8.05 14.02
CA VAL A 97 -7.41 -7.62 15.25
C VAL A 97 -6.80 -8.28 16.48
N TYR A 98 -6.46 -9.58 16.42
CA TYR A 98 -5.72 -10.34 17.45
C TYR A 98 -5.14 -11.65 16.87
N VAL A 99 -4.05 -12.16 17.47
CA VAL A 99 -3.47 -13.50 17.23
C VAL A 99 -4.02 -14.52 18.25
N PRO A 100 -4.29 -15.80 17.89
CA PRO A 100 -4.08 -16.42 16.58
C PRO A 100 -5.20 -16.09 15.58
N PHE A 101 -4.80 -15.88 14.32
CA PHE A 101 -5.74 -15.62 13.23
C PHE A 101 -6.52 -16.88 12.85
N ASN A 102 -7.77 -16.69 12.43
CA ASN A 102 -8.50 -17.75 11.74
C ASN A 102 -7.88 -18.07 10.36
N ASN A 103 -8.24 -19.23 9.80
CA ASN A 103 -7.67 -19.70 8.52
C ASN A 103 -7.89 -18.74 7.35
N THR A 104 -9.04 -18.06 7.31
CA THR A 104 -9.37 -17.09 6.26
C THR A 104 -8.43 -15.90 6.29
N VAL A 105 -8.24 -15.28 7.47
CA VAL A 105 -7.32 -14.16 7.65
C VAL A 105 -5.88 -14.58 7.34
N LYS A 106 -5.46 -15.76 7.84
CA LYS A 106 -4.13 -16.31 7.55
C LYS A 106 -3.88 -16.45 6.05
N HIS A 107 -4.85 -17.00 5.32
CA HIS A 107 -4.77 -17.13 3.85
C HIS A 107 -4.67 -15.77 3.17
N ILE A 108 -5.56 -14.81 3.51
CA ILE A 108 -5.55 -13.47 2.92
C ILE A 108 -4.21 -12.77 3.12
N LEU A 109 -3.66 -12.79 4.34
CA LEU A 109 -2.37 -12.16 4.65
C LEU A 109 -1.22 -12.85 3.92
N THR A 110 -1.20 -14.19 3.89
CA THR A 110 -0.14 -14.97 3.22
C THR A 110 -0.13 -14.69 1.71
N GLU A 111 -1.30 -14.72 1.06
CA GLU A 111 -1.42 -14.40 -0.37
C GLU A 111 -0.99 -12.95 -0.65
N THR A 112 -1.41 -12.02 0.21
CA THR A 112 -1.07 -10.59 0.07
C THR A 112 0.43 -10.37 0.17
N PHE A 113 1.08 -10.90 1.21
CA PHE A 113 2.53 -10.73 1.38
C PHE A 113 3.32 -11.45 0.29
N THR A 114 2.86 -12.61 -0.17
CA THR A 114 3.44 -13.31 -1.33
C THR A 114 3.32 -12.47 -2.60
N LYS A 115 2.17 -11.82 -2.81
CA LYS A 115 1.98 -10.90 -3.94
C LYS A 115 2.95 -9.72 -3.85
N TRP A 116 3.12 -9.12 -2.67
CA TRP A 116 4.04 -8.02 -2.43
C TRP A 116 5.50 -8.42 -2.66
N THR A 117 5.95 -9.53 -2.08
CA THR A 117 7.30 -10.10 -2.28
C THR A 117 7.64 -10.21 -3.76
N ASN A 118 6.72 -10.76 -4.56
CA ASN A 118 6.94 -11.00 -5.98
C ASN A 118 6.68 -9.76 -6.86
N ASN A 119 6.21 -8.65 -6.28
CA ASN A 119 5.74 -7.50 -7.05
C ASN A 119 6.86 -6.86 -7.87
N HIS A 120 8.04 -6.64 -7.26
CA HIS A 120 9.15 -5.98 -7.94
C HIS A 120 9.61 -6.73 -9.19
N ALA A 121 9.84 -8.04 -9.10
CA ALA A 121 10.26 -8.84 -10.25
C ALA A 121 9.24 -8.77 -11.41
N LYS A 122 7.94 -8.83 -11.09
CA LYS A 122 6.86 -8.72 -12.10
C LYS A 122 6.75 -7.31 -12.67
N LEU A 123 6.93 -6.30 -11.84
CA LEU A 123 6.89 -4.91 -12.26
C LEU A 123 8.07 -4.58 -13.18
N GLN A 124 9.29 -5.03 -12.86
CA GLN A 124 10.48 -4.82 -13.71
C GLN A 124 10.29 -5.34 -15.13
N MET A 125 9.65 -6.51 -15.30
CA MET A 125 9.30 -7.02 -16.63
C MET A 125 8.36 -6.08 -17.39
N THR A 126 7.47 -5.38 -16.67
CA THR A 126 6.58 -4.37 -17.26
C THR A 126 7.32 -3.06 -17.57
N LEU A 127 8.20 -2.62 -16.66
CA LEU A 127 8.94 -1.35 -16.76
C LEU A 127 10.01 -1.36 -17.86
N PHE A 128 10.57 -2.53 -18.19
CA PHE A 128 11.57 -2.66 -19.26
C PHE A 128 11.07 -2.09 -20.60
N TYR A 129 9.77 -2.18 -20.87
CA TYR A 129 9.13 -1.66 -22.08
C TYR A 129 8.73 -0.17 -21.98
N ASN A 130 8.84 0.46 -20.80
CA ASN A 130 8.41 1.83 -20.55
C ASN A 130 9.40 2.59 -19.64
N ARG A 131 10.54 2.98 -20.22
CA ARG A 131 11.68 3.63 -19.52
C ARG A 131 11.35 4.95 -18.81
N SER A 132 10.18 5.55 -19.06
CA SER A 132 9.77 6.80 -18.41
C SER A 132 9.26 6.60 -16.97
N LEU A 133 9.04 5.36 -16.55
CA LEU A 133 8.57 5.00 -15.22
C LEU A 133 9.78 4.96 -14.26
N SER A 134 9.97 6.09 -13.57
CA SER A 134 11.09 6.54 -12.73
C SER A 134 11.75 5.55 -11.75
N ASP A 135 12.99 5.89 -11.33
CA ASP A 135 13.72 5.29 -10.19
C ASP A 135 12.90 5.24 -8.89
N ALA A 136 11.99 6.19 -8.70
CA ALA A 136 11.09 6.24 -7.56
C ALA A 136 10.12 5.05 -7.52
N LEU A 137 9.58 4.63 -8.67
CA LEU A 137 8.72 3.44 -8.76
C LEU A 137 9.51 2.14 -8.52
N SER A 138 10.73 2.07 -9.07
CA SER A 138 11.62 0.94 -8.82
C SER A 138 11.89 0.80 -7.31
N THR A 139 12.24 1.91 -6.66
CA THR A 139 12.49 1.99 -5.21
C THR A 139 11.25 1.60 -4.41
N LEU A 140 10.08 2.16 -4.72
CA LEU A 140 8.82 1.83 -4.03
C LEU A 140 8.47 0.34 -4.18
N SER A 141 8.63 -0.21 -5.39
CA SER A 141 8.31 -1.62 -5.61
C SER A 141 9.31 -2.56 -4.93
N GLU A 142 10.59 -2.20 -4.90
CA GLU A 142 11.61 -2.96 -4.17
C GLU A 142 11.31 -2.96 -2.66
N ASN A 143 10.95 -1.79 -2.12
CA ASN A 143 10.52 -1.65 -0.74
C ASN A 143 9.26 -2.46 -0.45
N LEU A 144 8.27 -2.46 -1.34
CA LEU A 144 7.09 -3.30 -1.20
C LEU A 144 7.45 -4.79 -1.15
N SER A 145 8.38 -5.24 -2.00
CA SER A 145 8.89 -6.62 -1.96
C SER A 145 9.56 -6.97 -0.63
N LYS A 146 10.36 -6.04 -0.07
CA LYS A 146 10.98 -6.22 1.25
C LYS A 146 9.95 -6.23 2.38
N VAL A 147 8.94 -5.37 2.32
CA VAL A 147 7.81 -5.36 3.27
C VAL A 147 7.06 -6.69 3.23
N GLY A 148 6.75 -7.20 2.03
CA GLY A 148 6.14 -8.52 1.84
C GLY A 148 6.96 -9.64 2.48
N ASN A 149 8.28 -9.65 2.28
CA ASN A 149 9.16 -10.66 2.89
C ASN A 149 9.13 -10.62 4.42
N ILE A 150 9.18 -9.43 5.03
CA ILE A 150 9.06 -9.29 6.49
C ILE A 150 7.70 -9.84 6.96
N GLY A 151 6.62 -9.53 6.25
CA GLY A 151 5.29 -10.08 6.55
C GLY A 151 5.25 -11.61 6.51
N ILE A 152 5.85 -12.24 5.49
CA ILE A 152 5.97 -13.70 5.39
C ILE A 152 6.79 -14.28 6.54
N GLU A 153 7.93 -13.67 6.88
CA GLU A 153 8.78 -14.11 7.98
C GLU A 153 8.03 -14.09 9.32
N ILE A 154 7.27 -13.02 9.61
CA ILE A 154 6.45 -12.92 10.82
C ILE A 154 5.34 -13.98 10.81
N MET A 155 4.62 -14.15 9.70
CA MET A 155 3.58 -15.17 9.57
C MET A 155 4.12 -16.60 9.76
N ALA A 156 5.36 -16.86 9.32
CA ALA A 156 6.02 -18.13 9.50
C ALA A 156 6.42 -18.38 10.97
N SER A 157 6.87 -17.36 11.69
CA SER A 157 7.14 -17.45 13.14
C SER A 157 5.87 -17.71 13.93
N LEU A 158 4.77 -17.02 13.60
CA LEU A 158 3.44 -17.27 14.17
C LEU A 158 2.98 -18.71 13.95
N HIS A 159 3.20 -19.27 12.76
CA HIS A 159 2.81 -20.64 12.47
C HIS A 159 3.63 -21.68 13.24
N ARG A 160 4.91 -21.39 13.52
CA ARG A 160 5.81 -22.28 14.26
C ARG A 160 5.76 -22.06 15.78
N GLU A 161 4.91 -21.17 16.27
CA GLU A 161 4.88 -20.74 17.68
C GLU A 161 6.27 -20.29 18.18
N GLN A 162 7.05 -19.71 17.26
CA GLN A 162 8.42 -19.31 17.53
C GLN A 162 8.46 -17.84 17.93
N GLU A 163 8.97 -17.56 19.13
CA GLU A 163 9.17 -16.18 19.58
C GLU A 163 10.13 -15.44 18.64
N VAL A 164 9.69 -14.26 18.20
CA VAL A 164 10.56 -13.32 17.49
C VAL A 164 11.31 -12.52 18.54
N ASN A 165 12.63 -12.69 18.61
CA ASN A 165 13.42 -12.01 19.63
C ASN A 165 13.41 -10.47 19.44
N LYS A 166 13.60 -9.73 20.54
CA LYS A 166 13.60 -8.25 20.54
C LYS A 166 14.58 -7.62 19.57
N GLY A 167 15.73 -8.24 19.34
CA GLY A 167 16.72 -7.75 18.37
C GLY A 167 16.18 -7.78 16.94
N GLN A 168 15.48 -8.85 16.58
CA GLN A 168 14.83 -9.03 15.29
C GLN A 168 13.64 -8.07 15.10
N ILE A 169 12.81 -7.88 16.14
CA ILE A 169 11.73 -6.87 16.15
C ILE A 169 12.31 -5.47 15.88
N GLY A 170 13.41 -5.11 16.57
CA GLY A 170 14.09 -3.83 16.36
C GLY A 170 14.64 -3.65 14.94
N GLN A 171 15.20 -4.72 14.36
CA GLN A 171 15.67 -4.71 12.97
C GLN A 171 14.53 -4.53 11.96
N TYR A 172 13.42 -5.24 12.13
CA TYR A 172 12.25 -5.06 11.27
C TYR A 172 11.68 -3.65 11.38
N THR A 173 11.51 -3.14 12.59
CA THR A 173 11.01 -1.78 12.85
C THR A 173 11.87 -0.72 12.15
N ALA A 174 13.19 -0.81 12.27
CA ALA A 174 14.11 0.13 11.62
C ALA A 174 13.98 0.09 10.09
N LYS A 175 13.96 -1.11 9.50
CA LYS A 175 13.78 -1.30 8.05
C LYS A 175 12.44 -0.75 7.57
N LEU A 176 11.36 -1.06 8.28
CA LEU A 176 10.01 -0.59 7.97
C LEU A 176 9.93 0.94 7.99
N ASN A 177 10.48 1.59 9.02
CA ASN A 177 10.51 3.05 9.14
C ASN A 177 11.27 3.73 7.99
N GLN A 178 12.39 3.15 7.58
CA GLN A 178 13.14 3.65 6.43
C GLN A 178 12.31 3.56 5.14
N MET A 179 11.69 2.40 4.88
CA MET A 179 10.96 2.14 3.64
C MET A 179 9.67 2.96 3.51
N GLU A 180 9.02 3.29 4.62
CA GLU A 180 7.73 4.02 4.65
C GLU A 180 7.81 5.40 3.97
N HIS A 181 8.99 6.04 4.02
CA HIS A 181 9.17 7.44 3.62
C HIS A 181 10.37 7.67 2.70
N GLN A 182 10.95 6.60 2.14
CA GLN A 182 12.16 6.70 1.31
C GLN A 182 11.95 7.50 0.02
N VAL A 183 10.73 7.51 -0.53
CA VAL A 183 10.39 8.28 -1.74
C VAL A 183 9.62 9.53 -1.34
N LEU A 184 10.09 10.68 -1.85
CA LEU A 184 9.49 11.97 -1.55
C LEU A 184 8.01 12.01 -1.97
N GLU A 185 7.19 12.72 -1.20
CA GLU A 185 5.75 12.91 -1.44
C GLU A 185 4.88 11.65 -1.40
N ILE A 186 5.46 10.48 -1.17
CA ILE A 186 4.75 9.19 -1.16
C ILE A 186 5.01 8.50 0.19
N ARG A 187 3.96 7.92 0.74
CA ARG A 187 4.04 6.99 1.86
C ARG A 187 3.73 5.58 1.37
N LEU A 188 4.57 4.61 1.71
CA LEU A 188 4.29 3.20 1.45
C LEU A 188 3.42 2.63 2.58
N SER A 189 2.10 2.67 2.44
CA SER A 189 1.14 2.30 3.49
C SER A 189 1.16 0.81 3.84
N ALA A 190 1.66 -0.04 2.95
CA ALA A 190 1.94 -1.46 3.22
C ALA A 190 2.80 -1.67 4.48
N VAL A 191 3.67 -0.70 4.82
CA VAL A 191 4.45 -0.73 6.07
C VAL A 191 3.55 -0.78 7.30
N GLY A 192 2.45 -0.02 7.32
CA GLY A 192 1.51 -0.01 8.45
C GLY A 192 0.86 -1.36 8.70
N VAL A 193 0.58 -2.11 7.63
CA VAL A 193 0.03 -3.47 7.72
C VAL A 193 0.99 -4.42 8.44
N VAL A 194 2.26 -4.43 8.01
CA VAL A 194 3.28 -5.31 8.62
C VAL A 194 3.67 -4.84 10.02
N ARG A 195 3.66 -3.52 10.28
CA ARG A 195 3.86 -2.97 11.62
C ARG A 195 2.76 -3.42 12.57
N LYS A 196 1.48 -3.34 12.14
CA LYS A 196 0.35 -3.84 12.93
C LYS A 196 0.50 -5.32 13.25
N LEU A 197 0.95 -6.13 12.29
CA LEU A 197 1.26 -7.55 12.52
C LEU A 197 2.40 -7.76 13.53
N LEU A 198 3.43 -6.92 13.48
CA LEU A 198 4.57 -6.98 14.41
C LEU A 198 4.15 -6.63 15.85
N GLU A 199 3.23 -5.67 16.01
CA GLU A 199 2.67 -5.29 17.32
C GLU A 199 1.91 -6.45 17.97
N GLU A 200 1.16 -7.24 17.20
CA GLU A 200 0.40 -8.39 17.73
C GLU A 200 1.28 -9.55 18.20
N ILE A 201 2.58 -9.57 17.84
CA ILE A 201 3.53 -10.61 18.29
C ILE A 201 4.50 -10.12 19.37
N GLU A 202 4.45 -8.82 19.71
CA GLU A 202 5.25 -8.24 20.80
C GLU A 202 4.56 -8.41 22.17
N ILE A 203 3.25 -8.72 22.16
CA ILE A 203 2.39 -8.94 23.34
C ILE A 203 2.49 -10.38 23.82
#